data_AF-A0A9J6H689-F1
#
_entry.id   AF-A0A9J6H689-F1
#
_cell.length_a   1.000
_cell.length_b   1.000
_cell.length_c   1.000
_cell.angle_alpha   90.00
_cell.angle_beta   90.00
_cell.angle_gamma   90.00
#
_symmetry.space_group_name_H-M   'P 1'
#
loop_
_entity.id
_entity.type
_entity.pdbx_description
1 polymer ?
#
loop_
_entity_poly.entity_id
_entity_poly.type
_entity_poly.pdbx_seq_one_letter_code
_entity_poly.pdbx_strand_id
1 'polypeptide(L)'
;MKLREEHPHVGVKETCRTTSEYTGVSFRKILDIKSKAKATGGKLTAPSRKRRRSENRRRRSAMFDGFTLCALRNIVHDLFRRNEPPTAQKIAEEFGRSENLPSLRTWTIRRLLSDIGFVFEKRERNSMIIERQDVLIWR
;
A
#
# COMPACT_ATOMS: atom_id res chain seq x y z
N MET A 1 18.44 -37.31 -2.51
CA MET A 1 17.27 -37.96 -3.12
C MET A 1 17.35 -37.84 -4.64
N LYS A 2 17.82 -38.88 -5.33
CA LYS A 2 17.84 -38.91 -6.80
C LYS A 2 16.66 -39.75 -7.25
N LEU A 3 15.51 -39.13 -7.50
CA LEU A 3 14.28 -39.76 -8.02
C LEU A 3 14.49 -40.69 -9.24
N ARG A 4 15.61 -40.54 -9.94
CA ARG A 4 16.03 -41.38 -11.05
C ARG A 4 16.49 -42.79 -10.63
N GLU A 5 16.94 -42.96 -9.39
CA GLU A 5 17.36 -44.26 -8.83
C GLU A 5 16.13 -45.11 -8.43
N GLU A 6 15.05 -44.47 -7.98
CA GLU A 6 13.80 -45.14 -7.56
C GLU A 6 12.88 -45.50 -8.74
N HIS A 7 12.92 -44.72 -9.83
CA HIS A 7 12.08 -44.94 -11.02
C HIS A 7 12.90 -44.87 -12.33
N PRO A 8 13.67 -45.92 -12.65
CA PRO A 8 14.56 -45.92 -13.82
C PRO A 8 13.83 -45.97 -15.17
N HIS A 9 12.56 -46.40 -15.20
CA HIS A 9 11.74 -46.51 -16.41
C HIS A 9 11.03 -45.22 -16.80
N VAL A 10 10.92 -44.23 -15.89
CA VAL A 10 10.17 -43.00 -16.16
C VAL A 10 11.06 -41.97 -16.82
N GLY A 11 10.65 -41.52 -18.00
CA GLY A 11 11.37 -40.48 -18.72
C GLY A 11 11.28 -39.14 -17.99
N VAL A 12 12.38 -38.37 -17.99
CA VAL A 12 12.42 -37.04 -17.33
C VAL A 12 11.35 -36.08 -17.86
N LYS A 13 10.97 -36.24 -19.14
CA LYS A 13 9.91 -35.47 -19.80
C LYS A 13 8.53 -35.81 -19.23
N GLU A 14 8.30 -37.10 -18.96
CA GLU A 14 7.06 -37.63 -18.39
C GLU A 14 6.90 -37.15 -16.95
N THR A 15 7.95 -37.24 -16.13
CA THR A 15 7.94 -36.69 -14.76
C THR A 15 7.58 -35.20 -14.74
N CYS A 16 8.15 -34.41 -15.66
CA CYS A 16 7.84 -32.98 -15.76
C CYS A 16 6.39 -32.72 -16.22
N ARG A 17 5.81 -33.61 -17.03
CA ARG A 17 4.43 -33.53 -17.49
C ARG A 17 3.46 -33.86 -16.35
N THR A 18 3.68 -34.97 -15.67
CA THR A 18 2.93 -35.34 -14.46
C THR A 18 2.99 -34.26 -13.40
N THR A 19 4.17 -33.68 -13.15
CA THR A 19 4.33 -32.54 -12.22
C THR A 19 3.50 -31.32 -12.65
N SER A 20 3.42 -31.05 -13.96
CA SER A 20 2.62 -29.95 -14.52
C SER A 20 1.14 -30.13 -14.22
N GLU A 21 0.64 -31.34 -14.43
CA GLU A 21 -0.76 -31.72 -14.21
C GLU A 21 -1.13 -31.63 -12.73
N TYR A 22 -0.29 -32.15 -11.83
CA TYR A 22 -0.54 -32.09 -10.38
C TYR A 22 -0.41 -30.69 -9.77
N THR A 23 0.54 -29.87 -10.24
CA THR A 23 0.83 -28.56 -9.63
C THR A 23 0.09 -27.40 -10.30
N GLY A 24 -0.53 -27.62 -11.46
CA GLY A 24 -1.11 -26.57 -12.29
C GLY A 24 -0.09 -25.58 -12.85
N VAL A 25 1.22 -25.87 -12.73
CA VAL A 25 2.29 -25.04 -13.28
C VAL A 25 2.57 -25.49 -14.70
N SER A 26 2.69 -24.55 -15.65
CA SER A 26 2.96 -24.90 -17.05
C SER A 26 4.21 -25.77 -17.22
N PHE A 27 4.13 -26.78 -18.08
CA PHE A 27 5.22 -27.70 -18.42
C PHE A 27 6.53 -26.96 -18.78
N ARG A 28 6.41 -25.89 -19.59
CA ARG A 28 7.54 -25.04 -20.00
C ARG A 28 8.24 -24.42 -18.78
N LYS A 29 7.48 -24.02 -17.77
CA LYS A 29 8.02 -23.38 -16.57
C LYS A 29 8.74 -24.37 -15.66
N ILE A 30 8.25 -25.61 -15.58
CA ILE A 30 8.92 -26.68 -14.84
C ILE A 30 10.29 -26.99 -15.47
N LEU A 31 10.37 -27.04 -16.81
CA LEU A 31 11.66 -27.21 -17.52
C LEU A 31 12.63 -26.05 -17.25
N ASP A 32 12.15 -24.80 -17.28
CA ASP A 32 12.92 -23.60 -16.95
C ASP A 32 13.41 -23.62 -15.49
N ILE A 33 12.56 -24.00 -14.54
CA ILE A 33 12.94 -24.13 -13.12
C ILE A 33 14.00 -25.21 -12.96
N LYS A 34 13.85 -26.35 -13.63
CA LYS A 34 14.82 -27.45 -13.59
C LYS A 34 16.18 -27.03 -14.17
N SER A 35 16.20 -26.34 -15.31
CA SER A 35 17.47 -25.89 -15.92
C SER A 35 18.18 -24.89 -15.00
N LYS A 36 17.43 -23.98 -14.38
CA LYS A 36 17.94 -23.02 -13.37
C LYS A 36 18.45 -23.73 -12.12
N ALA A 37 17.69 -24.68 -11.57
CA ALA A 37 18.13 -25.46 -10.42
C ALA A 37 19.44 -26.21 -10.70
N LYS A 38 19.59 -26.79 -11.90
CA LYS A 38 20.83 -27.45 -12.30
C LYS A 38 22.01 -26.46 -12.39
N ALA A 39 21.79 -25.30 -13.01
CA ALA A 39 22.84 -24.28 -13.17
C ALA A 39 23.29 -23.67 -11.83
N THR A 40 22.39 -23.54 -10.85
CA THR A 40 22.67 -22.89 -9.55
C THR A 40 22.94 -23.91 -8.42
N GLY A 41 23.23 -25.17 -8.75
CA GLY A 41 23.55 -26.20 -7.75
C GLY A 41 22.42 -26.49 -6.76
N GLY A 42 21.16 -26.35 -7.20
CA GLY A 42 19.97 -26.59 -6.39
C GLY A 42 19.36 -25.34 -5.74
N LYS A 43 19.99 -24.17 -5.84
CA LYS A 43 19.41 -22.92 -5.30
C LYS A 43 18.42 -22.32 -6.29
N LEU A 44 17.17 -22.16 -5.86
CA LEU A 44 16.13 -21.46 -6.62
C LEU A 44 15.79 -20.13 -5.97
N THR A 45 15.61 -19.09 -6.77
CA THR A 45 15.15 -17.78 -6.30
C THR A 45 13.71 -17.55 -6.73
N ALA A 46 12.91 -16.98 -5.83
CA ALA A 46 11.56 -16.55 -6.15
C ALA A 46 11.58 -15.48 -7.27
N PRO A 47 10.51 -15.37 -8.08
CA PRO A 47 10.40 -14.31 -9.07
C PRO A 47 10.66 -12.93 -8.44
N SER A 48 11.60 -12.17 -9.02
CA SER A 48 11.97 -10.83 -8.52
C SER A 48 10.82 -9.82 -8.63
N ARG A 49 9.90 -10.04 -9.58
CA ARG A 49 8.75 -9.17 -9.80
C ARG A 49 7.67 -9.43 -8.76
N LYS A 50 7.59 -8.54 -7.77
CA LYS A 50 6.49 -8.52 -6.79
C LYS A 50 5.17 -8.29 -7.50
N ARG A 51 4.10 -8.98 -7.06
CA ARG A 51 2.73 -8.69 -7.51
C ARG A 51 2.46 -7.20 -7.34
N ARG A 52 1.87 -6.56 -8.34
CA ARG A 52 1.42 -5.17 -8.21
C ARG A 52 0.40 -5.13 -7.06
N ARG A 53 0.70 -4.37 -6.00
CA ARG A 53 -0.30 -4.10 -4.94
C ARG A 53 -1.53 -3.49 -5.60
N SER A 54 -2.72 -4.00 -5.26
CA SER A 54 -4.00 -3.50 -5.79
C SER A 54 -4.10 -1.99 -5.61
N GLU A 55 -4.75 -1.32 -6.56
CA GLU A 55 -4.89 0.14 -6.56
C GLU A 55 -5.62 0.65 -5.31
N ASN A 56 -6.62 -0.10 -4.83
CA ASN A 56 -7.33 0.20 -3.59
C ASN A 56 -6.40 0.22 -2.36
N ARG A 57 -5.35 -0.61 -2.33
CA ARG A 57 -4.38 -0.60 -1.21
C ARG A 57 -3.41 0.59 -1.26
N ARG A 58 -3.41 1.37 -2.35
CA ARG A 58 -2.57 2.57 -2.50
C ARG A 58 -3.28 3.84 -2.04
N ARG A 59 -4.62 3.87 -2.11
CA ARG A 59 -5.40 5.05 -1.73
C ARG A 59 -5.43 5.14 -0.21
N ARG A 60 -4.84 6.19 0.35
CA ARG A 60 -4.85 6.43 1.81
C ARG A 60 -6.28 6.67 2.30
N SER A 61 -7.14 7.26 1.47
CA SER A 61 -8.58 7.35 1.70
C SER A 61 -9.30 5.99 1.81
N ALA A 62 -8.76 4.91 1.26
CA ALA A 62 -9.29 3.56 1.44
C ALA A 62 -8.68 2.83 2.66
N MET A 63 -7.63 3.40 3.26
CA MET A 63 -6.97 2.87 4.45
C MET A 63 -7.55 3.43 5.75
N PHE A 64 -8.10 4.64 5.71
CA PHE A 64 -8.75 5.28 6.85
C PHE A 64 -10.25 5.38 6.62
N ASP A 65 -11.02 5.06 7.66
CA ASP A 65 -12.47 5.10 7.60
C ASP A 65 -13.00 6.54 7.42
N GLY A 66 -14.21 6.68 6.86
CA GLY A 66 -14.88 7.95 6.64
C GLY A 66 -14.99 8.77 7.92
N PHE A 67 -15.20 8.11 9.08
CA PHE A 67 -15.22 8.76 10.39
C PHE A 67 -13.91 9.52 10.69
N THR A 68 -12.77 8.90 10.42
CA THR A 68 -11.45 9.51 10.65
C THR A 68 -11.25 10.75 9.76
N LEU A 69 -11.69 10.66 8.50
CA LEU A 69 -11.60 11.77 7.56
C LEU A 69 -12.53 12.93 7.96
N CYS A 70 -13.73 12.63 8.44
CA CYS A 70 -14.66 13.63 8.96
C CYS A 70 -14.12 14.31 10.22
N ALA A 71 -13.51 13.55 11.14
CA ALA A 71 -12.88 14.13 12.33
C ALA A 71 -11.75 15.10 11.98
N LEU A 72 -10.87 14.74 11.04
CA LEU A 72 -9.82 15.64 10.55
C LEU A 72 -10.39 16.92 9.93
N ARG A 73 -11.44 16.81 9.12
CA ARG A 73 -12.12 17.97 8.52
C ARG A 73 -12.70 18.89 9.61
N ASN A 74 -13.37 18.32 10.61
CA ASN A 74 -13.96 19.08 11.72
C ASN A 74 -12.91 19.86 12.50
N ILE A 75 -11.77 19.23 12.82
CA ILE A 75 -10.66 19.91 13.52
C ILE A 75 -10.14 21.09 12.72
N VAL A 76 -9.97 20.95 11.40
CA VAL A 76 -9.53 22.07 10.55
C VAL A 76 -10.54 23.22 10.61
N HIS A 77 -11.83 22.93 10.47
CA HIS A 77 -12.87 23.95 10.57
C HIS A 77 -12.96 24.58 11.97
N ASP A 78 -12.74 23.82 13.03
CA ASP A 78 -12.70 24.35 14.40
C ASP A 78 -11.55 25.31 14.61
N LEU A 79 -10.38 25.04 14.03
CA LEU A 79 -9.25 25.97 14.07
C LEU A 79 -9.57 27.27 13.33
N PHE A 80 -10.22 27.18 12.16
CA PHE A 80 -10.72 28.36 11.46
C PHE A 80 -11.75 29.15 12.28
N ARG A 81 -12.70 28.46 12.94
CA ARG A 81 -13.68 29.11 13.84
C ARG A 81 -13.04 29.82 15.02
N ARG A 82 -11.94 29.27 15.54
CA ARG A 82 -11.13 29.86 16.63
C ARG A 82 -10.20 30.98 16.13
N ASN A 83 -10.23 31.33 14.84
CA ASN A 83 -9.31 32.27 14.19
C ASN A 83 -7.82 31.89 14.37
N GLU A 84 -7.55 30.59 14.50
CA GLU A 84 -6.19 30.05 14.61
C GLU A 84 -5.74 29.48 13.26
N PRO A 85 -4.47 29.70 12.84
CA PRO A 85 -3.99 29.15 11.58
C PRO A 85 -3.94 27.60 11.67
N PRO A 86 -4.66 26.88 10.80
CA PRO A 86 -4.66 25.41 10.80
C PRO A 86 -3.35 24.88 10.23
N THR A 87 -2.39 24.60 11.12
CA THR A 87 -1.14 23.97 10.75
C THR A 87 -1.25 22.45 10.92
N ALA A 88 -0.48 21.71 10.13
CA ALA A 88 -0.43 20.25 10.23
C ALA A 88 -0.09 19.76 11.65
N GLN A 89 0.76 20.50 12.36
CA GLN A 89 1.17 20.16 13.71
C GLN A 89 0.02 20.37 14.71
N LYS A 90 -0.66 21.52 14.68
CA LYS A 90 -1.83 21.77 15.54
C LYS A 90 -2.94 20.76 15.32
N ILE A 91 -3.20 20.41 14.06
CA ILE A 91 -4.20 19.39 13.72
C ILE A 91 -3.79 18.03 14.29
N ALA A 92 -2.50 17.66 14.22
CA ALA A 92 -2.01 16.41 14.78
C ALA A 92 -2.12 16.38 16.31
N GLU A 93 -1.84 17.51 16.98
CA GLU A 93 -1.99 17.66 18.42
C GLU A 93 -3.45 17.54 18.86
N GLU A 94 -4.38 18.25 18.21
CA GLU A 94 -5.81 18.18 18.53
C GLU A 94 -6.39 16.78 18.23
N PHE A 95 -5.99 16.18 17.11
CA PHE A 95 -6.40 14.83 16.74
C PHE A 95 -5.85 13.76 17.69
N GLY A 96 -4.67 13.99 18.28
CA GLY A 96 -4.08 13.11 19.28
C GLY A 96 -4.72 13.20 20.66
N ARG A 97 -5.50 14.26 20.96
CA ARG A 97 -6.22 14.42 22.24
C ARG A 97 -7.44 13.52 22.34
N SER A 98 -8.03 13.11 21.23
CA SER A 98 -9.20 12.24 21.23
C SER A 98 -8.82 10.76 21.37
N GLU A 99 -9.28 10.11 22.44
CA GLU A 99 -9.01 8.68 22.71
C GLU A 99 -9.62 7.72 21.68
N ASN A 100 -10.67 8.17 20.98
CA ASN A 100 -11.40 7.35 20.01
C ASN A 100 -10.76 7.28 18.62
N LEU A 101 -9.68 8.03 18.37
CA LEU A 101 -9.04 8.15 17.06
C LEU A 101 -7.65 7.51 17.05
N PRO A 102 -7.21 6.94 15.91
CA PRO A 102 -5.90 6.32 15.82
C PRO A 102 -4.79 7.38 15.96
N SER A 103 -3.66 7.07 16.59
CA SER A 103 -2.52 7.99 16.58
C SER A 103 -1.92 8.07 15.17
N LEU A 104 -1.92 9.27 14.57
CA LEU A 104 -1.39 9.52 13.23
C LEU A 104 -0.20 10.46 13.24
N ARG A 105 0.82 10.14 12.44
CA ARG A 105 1.94 11.05 12.20
C ARG A 105 1.48 12.28 11.43
N THR A 106 2.09 13.43 11.70
CA THR A 106 1.82 14.72 11.03
C THR A 106 1.90 14.63 9.50
N TRP A 107 2.87 13.89 8.95
CA TRP A 107 2.99 13.72 7.50
C TRP A 107 1.82 12.92 6.90
N THR A 108 1.26 11.97 7.66
CA THR A 108 0.09 11.19 7.27
C THR A 108 -1.14 12.08 7.25
N ILE A 109 -1.33 12.90 8.28
CA ILE A 109 -2.43 13.87 8.36
C ILE A 109 -2.39 14.85 7.18
N ARG A 110 -1.23 15.45 6.88
CA ARG A 110 -1.06 16.33 5.71
C ARG A 110 -1.50 15.66 4.41
N ARG A 111 -1.08 14.42 4.24
CA ARG A 111 -1.42 13.61 3.07
C ARG A 111 -2.93 13.32 3.03
N LEU A 112 -3.55 12.94 4.14
CA LEU A 112 -5.00 12.66 4.21
C LEU A 112 -5.84 13.90 3.92
N LEU A 113 -5.46 15.05 4.48
CA LEU A 113 -6.09 16.34 4.21
C LEU A 113 -6.00 16.68 2.72
N SER A 114 -4.86 16.41 2.08
CA SER A 114 -4.71 16.55 0.63
C SER A 114 -5.62 15.64 -0.18
N ASP A 115 -5.91 14.42 0.30
CA ASP A 115 -6.79 13.49 -0.42
C ASP A 115 -8.27 13.89 -0.31
N ILE A 116 -8.67 14.57 0.77
CA ILE A 116 -10.06 14.98 1.01
C ILE A 116 -10.37 16.41 0.53
N GLY A 117 -9.43 17.05 -0.17
CA GLY A 117 -9.64 18.35 -0.84
C GLY A 117 -9.04 19.57 -0.15
N PHE A 118 -8.14 19.41 0.83
CA PHE A 118 -7.38 20.53 1.39
C PHE A 118 -6.04 20.73 0.67
N VAL A 119 -5.52 21.95 0.65
CA VAL A 119 -4.19 22.30 0.14
C VAL A 119 -3.36 22.90 1.24
N PHE A 120 -2.08 22.60 1.22
CA PHE A 120 -1.10 23.29 2.03
C PHE A 120 -0.62 24.55 1.31
N GLU A 121 -0.95 25.72 1.87
CA GLU A 121 -0.46 27.01 1.40
C GLU A 121 0.77 27.42 2.22
N LYS A 122 1.91 27.54 1.54
CA LYS A 122 3.14 28.01 2.17
C LYS A 122 3.09 29.54 2.27
N ARG A 123 2.99 30.04 3.50
CA ARG A 123 3.29 31.44 3.85
C ARG A 123 4.54 31.47 4.70
N GLU A 124 5.33 32.54 4.60
CA GLU A 124 6.67 32.66 5.21
C GLU A 124 6.76 32.01 6.60
N ARG A 125 6.09 32.59 7.60
CA ARG A 125 6.05 32.08 8.98
C ARG A 125 4.75 31.36 9.34
N ASN A 126 3.71 31.48 8.52
CA ASN A 126 2.34 31.06 8.84
C ASN A 126 1.75 30.12 7.78
N SER A 127 2.46 29.06 7.43
CA SER A 127 1.94 28.07 6.49
C SER A 127 0.66 27.42 7.03
N MET A 128 -0.38 27.34 6.21
CA MET A 128 -1.72 26.91 6.64
C MET A 128 -2.32 25.88 5.67
N ILE A 129 -3.28 25.12 6.18
CA ILE A 129 -4.05 24.15 5.41
C ILE A 129 -5.42 24.75 5.14
N ILE A 130 -5.72 25.00 3.86
CA ILE A 130 -6.95 25.65 3.41
C ILE A 130 -7.74 24.66 2.55
N GLU A 131 -9.06 24.73 2.58
CA GLU A 131 -9.87 24.00 1.61
C GLU A 131 -9.58 24.51 0.20
N ARG A 132 -9.55 23.60 -0.77
CA ARG A 132 -9.48 24.04 -2.16
C ARG A 132 -10.73 24.83 -2.52
N GLN A 133 -10.53 25.86 -3.33
CA GLN A 133 -11.60 26.76 -3.76
C GLN A 133 -12.67 26.05 -4.61
N ASP A 134 -12.30 24.99 -5.34
CA ASP A 134 -13.24 24.13 -6.08
C ASP A 134 -14.19 23.35 -5.14
N VAL A 135 -13.76 22.96 -3.94
CA VAL A 135 -14.60 22.30 -2.92
C VAL A 135 -15.51 23.32 -2.21
N LEU A 136 -15.04 24.56 -2.05
CA LEU A 136 -15.79 25.62 -1.37
C LEU A 136 -16.99 26.13 -2.19
N ILE A 137 -16.86 26.16 -3.53
CA ILE A 137 -17.90 26.64 -4.46
C ILE A 137 -19.08 25.66 -4.57
N TRP A 138 -18.89 24.38 -4.20
CA TRP A 138 -19.91 23.33 -4.30
C TRP A 138 -20.77 23.18 -3.03
N ARG A 139 -20.65 24.10 -2.08
CA ARG A 139 -21.46 24.20 -0.86
C ARG A 139 -22.37 25.43 -0.94
#